data_AF-A0AAJ1HQS3-F1
#
_entry.id   AF-A0AAJ1HQS3-F1
#
_cell.length_a   1.000
_cell.length_b   1.000
_cell.length_c   1.000
_cell.angle_alpha   90.00
_cell.angle_beta   90.00
_cell.angle_gamma   90.00
#
_symmetry.space_group_name_H-M   'P 1'
#
loop_
_entity.id
_entity.type
_entity.pdbx_description
1 polymer ?
#
loop_
_entity_poly.entity_id
_entity_poly.type
_entity_poly.pdbx_seq_one_letter_code
_entity_poly.pdbx_strand_id
1 'polypeptide(L)'
;MPSIETKLARLNNYCREMERRLDHIKVEYDVKEKFIKLNSRLVAPRNNELYRLNVPDESTTIKNIISNVLLVFEKVPLNRIIIEADVDDFGTVSDSFKVSCQFLYKNTGYDQVKQDIISSLHAVSKAELYNVISVPANMLQLRFDGFHDFEYTIIYDYQNNKKSSYQQFFFPKFTINLLSLVKGLFENSENTKALLSFSLLERTKLVFLKGEVRPNITMDYDGDSFDLNDVHKMIQQLNSVLLLVPQARIGGLWLKEIHSSDSYHYYHSEFTLTATKDFIAYQFNVTQEMCNGMVNAFNKIIENYSLINIENQSWKSIVHVDVSVTDGYWNIRFKDYYVDFDYQQHADFEQITADVKRIRNAIGNSGIITAFNWTVRNKQTTKLLCRINFDSKLSVSVPMNPQRIFAGVKNEDQITRCFQLINASYYLVNENYVIDSVNEVD
;
A
#
# COMPACT_ATOMS: atom_id res chain seq x y z
N MET A 1 -6.31 5.00 -28.28
CA MET A 1 -5.50 4.58 -27.11
C MET A 1 -4.37 3.64 -27.58
N PRO A 2 -3.34 4.17 -28.26
CA PRO A 2 -2.26 3.35 -28.84
C PRO A 2 -1.22 2.83 -27.83
N SER A 3 -1.26 3.23 -26.55
CA SER A 3 -0.16 3.01 -25.60
C SER A 3 -0.17 1.66 -24.85
N ILE A 4 -1.31 0.98 -24.70
CA ILE A 4 -1.35 -0.27 -23.91
C ILE A 4 -0.68 -1.45 -24.65
N GLU A 5 -0.93 -1.59 -25.95
CA GLU A 5 -0.37 -2.69 -26.76
C GLU A 5 1.16 -2.64 -26.76
N THR A 6 1.73 -1.46 -26.98
CA THR A 6 3.18 -1.22 -26.95
C THR A 6 3.77 -1.57 -25.58
N LYS A 7 3.13 -1.16 -24.48
CA LYS A 7 3.59 -1.46 -23.12
C LYS A 7 3.49 -2.95 -22.78
N LEU A 8 2.42 -3.63 -23.19
CA LEU A 8 2.29 -5.09 -23.03
C LEU A 8 3.30 -5.85 -23.89
N ALA A 9 3.56 -5.41 -25.12
CA ALA A 9 4.59 -6.00 -25.98
C ALA A 9 6.00 -5.82 -25.38
N ARG A 10 6.29 -4.65 -24.81
CA ARG A 10 7.53 -4.37 -24.07
C ARG A 10 7.67 -5.27 -22.84
N LEU A 11 6.60 -5.45 -22.06
CA LEU A 11 6.57 -6.38 -20.93
C LEU A 11 6.87 -7.82 -21.37
N ASN A 12 6.23 -8.30 -22.44
CA ASN A 12 6.47 -9.64 -22.98
C ASN A 12 7.93 -9.82 -23.45
N ASN A 13 8.51 -8.80 -24.08
CA ASN A 13 9.92 -8.82 -24.47
C ASN A 13 10.85 -8.90 -23.25
N TYR A 14 10.58 -8.12 -22.21
CA TYR A 14 11.35 -8.18 -20.96
C TYR A 14 11.23 -9.56 -20.29
N CYS A 15 10.03 -10.12 -20.20
CA CYS A 15 9.81 -11.48 -19.67
C CYS A 15 10.63 -12.52 -20.43
N ARG A 16 10.69 -12.42 -21.77
CA ARG A 16 11.50 -13.31 -22.61
C ARG A 16 13.00 -13.13 -22.38
N GLU A 17 13.48 -11.89 -22.31
CA GLU A 17 14.91 -11.59 -22.12
C GLU A 17 15.42 -12.02 -20.74
N MET A 18 14.58 -11.89 -19.70
CA MET A 18 14.93 -12.28 -18.33
C MET A 18 14.61 -13.74 -17.98
N GLU A 19 14.02 -14.50 -18.89
CA GLU A 19 13.50 -15.85 -18.64
C GLU A 19 12.55 -15.88 -17.43
N ARG A 20 11.60 -14.93 -17.39
CA ARG A 20 10.61 -14.78 -16.32
C ARG A 20 9.20 -15.07 -16.80
N ARG A 21 8.36 -15.49 -15.86
CA ARG A 21 6.92 -15.65 -16.05
C ARG A 21 6.18 -14.46 -15.44
N LEU A 22 5.18 -13.94 -16.14
CA LEU A 22 4.24 -12.97 -15.57
C LEU A 22 3.32 -13.65 -14.56
N ASP A 23 3.10 -13.01 -13.42
CA ASP A 23 2.27 -13.54 -12.33
C ASP A 23 1.13 -12.58 -11.97
N HIS A 24 1.36 -11.28 -12.10
CA HIS A 24 0.36 -10.25 -11.85
C HIS A 24 0.59 -9.05 -12.76
N ILE A 25 -0.49 -8.42 -13.20
CA ILE A 25 -0.48 -7.19 -14.00
C ILE A 25 -1.38 -6.14 -13.37
N LYS A 26 -0.88 -4.90 -13.32
CA LYS A 26 -1.59 -3.71 -12.89
C LYS A 26 -1.45 -2.63 -13.94
N VAL A 27 -2.59 -2.20 -14.49
CA VAL A 27 -2.70 -1.12 -15.46
C VAL A 27 -3.34 0.08 -14.78
N GLU A 28 -2.66 1.22 -14.76
CA GLU A 28 -3.20 2.48 -14.27
C GLU A 28 -3.42 3.43 -15.46
N TYR A 29 -4.68 3.78 -15.72
CA TYR A 29 -5.06 4.75 -16.74
C TYR A 29 -5.42 6.08 -16.09
N ASP A 30 -4.66 7.12 -16.38
CA ASP A 30 -4.98 8.50 -15.99
C ASP A 30 -5.98 9.08 -16.99
N VAL A 31 -7.17 9.47 -16.52
CA VAL A 31 -8.27 9.91 -17.37
C VAL A 31 -7.97 11.26 -18.01
N LYS A 32 -7.29 12.16 -17.28
CA LYS A 32 -7.01 13.52 -17.74
C LYS A 32 -5.85 13.53 -18.73
N GLU A 33 -4.75 12.90 -18.35
CA GLU A 33 -3.54 12.84 -19.18
C GLU A 33 -3.68 11.79 -20.31
N LYS A 34 -4.71 10.94 -20.25
CA LYS A 34 -4.97 9.83 -21.19
C LYS A 34 -3.76 8.90 -21.33
N PHE A 35 -3.03 8.74 -20.23
CA PHE A 35 -1.78 8.02 -20.16
C PHE A 35 -1.97 6.69 -19.42
N ILE A 36 -1.15 5.70 -19.78
CA ILE A 36 -1.16 4.37 -19.15
C ILE A 36 0.18 4.09 -18.51
N LYS A 37 0.14 3.73 -17.23
CA LYS A 37 1.26 3.15 -16.50
C LYS A 37 1.03 1.66 -16.31
N LEU A 38 2.06 0.86 -16.54
CA LEU A 38 2.03 -0.59 -16.37
C LEU A 38 2.95 -0.99 -15.22
N ASN A 39 2.44 -1.77 -14.27
CA ASN A 39 3.21 -2.40 -13.21
C ASN A 39 2.94 -3.91 -13.25
N SER A 40 3.96 -4.73 -13.07
CA SER A 40 3.83 -6.17 -13.22
C SER A 40 4.73 -6.92 -12.25
N ARG A 41 4.20 -8.00 -11.65
CA ARG A 41 4.99 -8.94 -10.86
C ARG A 41 5.40 -10.11 -11.73
N LEU A 42 6.68 -10.42 -11.73
CA LEU A 42 7.34 -11.47 -12.49
C LEU A 42 7.95 -12.48 -11.53
N VAL A 43 7.83 -13.76 -11.84
CA VAL A 43 8.34 -14.87 -11.03
C VAL A 43 9.24 -15.79 -11.86
N ALA A 44 9.94 -16.71 -11.20
CA ALA A 44 10.67 -17.77 -11.90
C ALA A 44 9.69 -18.67 -12.72
N PRO A 45 10.12 -19.21 -13.87
CA PRO A 45 9.29 -20.08 -14.69
C PRO A 45 8.95 -21.38 -13.94
N ARG A 46 7.74 -21.90 -14.15
CA ARG A 46 7.35 -23.25 -13.72
C ARG A 46 7.56 -24.20 -14.90
N ASN A 47 8.20 -25.35 -14.67
CA ASN A 47 8.35 -26.42 -15.67
C ASN A 47 8.93 -25.97 -17.04
N ASN A 48 9.84 -24.99 -17.06
CA ASN A 48 10.41 -24.38 -18.28
C ASN A 48 9.41 -23.63 -19.20
N GLU A 49 8.18 -23.39 -18.76
CA GLU A 49 7.20 -22.62 -19.55
C GLU A 49 7.35 -21.12 -19.29
N LEU A 50 7.73 -20.39 -20.34
CA LEU A 50 7.73 -18.92 -20.37
C LEU A 50 6.36 -18.45 -20.83
N TYR A 51 5.42 -18.31 -19.89
CA TYR A 51 4.08 -17.80 -20.23
C TYR A 51 4.16 -16.34 -20.74
N ARG A 52 3.35 -16.03 -21.76
CA ARG A 52 3.30 -14.73 -22.43
C ARG A 52 1.86 -14.29 -22.59
N LEU A 53 1.61 -13.01 -22.36
CA LEU A 53 0.32 -12.39 -22.67
C LEU A 53 0.02 -12.47 -24.17
N ASN A 54 -1.23 -12.76 -24.52
CA ASN A 54 -1.75 -12.61 -25.87
C ASN A 54 -2.10 -11.13 -26.17
N VAL A 55 -1.07 -10.29 -26.33
CA VAL A 55 -1.17 -8.81 -26.34
C VAL A 55 -2.43 -8.25 -27.00
N PRO A 56 -2.86 -8.68 -28.21
CA PRO A 56 -4.11 -8.21 -28.81
C PRO A 56 -5.36 -8.43 -27.95
N ASP A 57 -5.52 -9.61 -27.35
CA ASP A 57 -6.71 -9.97 -26.58
C ASP A 57 -6.74 -9.25 -25.23
N GLU A 58 -5.63 -9.20 -24.48
CA GLU A 58 -5.64 -8.50 -23.19
C GLU A 58 -5.74 -6.99 -23.39
N SER A 59 -5.07 -6.44 -24.41
CA SER A 59 -5.21 -5.01 -24.73
C SER A 59 -6.66 -4.64 -25.06
N THR A 60 -7.37 -5.49 -25.82
CA THR A 60 -8.78 -5.29 -26.15
C THR A 60 -9.65 -5.37 -24.89
N THR A 61 -9.42 -6.36 -24.04
CA THR A 61 -10.12 -6.50 -22.76
C THR A 61 -9.93 -5.27 -21.86
N ILE A 62 -8.68 -4.83 -21.68
CA ILE A 62 -8.34 -3.64 -20.88
C ILE A 62 -9.00 -2.39 -21.44
N LYS A 63 -8.95 -2.17 -22.77
CA LYS A 63 -9.60 -1.03 -23.42
C LYS A 63 -11.11 -1.06 -23.20
N ASN A 64 -11.75 -2.21 -23.34
CA ASN A 64 -13.19 -2.35 -23.12
C ASN A 64 -13.58 -2.04 -21.67
N ILE A 65 -12.81 -2.52 -20.68
CA ILE A 65 -13.03 -2.17 -19.27
C ILE A 65 -12.92 -0.65 -19.07
N ILE A 66 -11.87 -0.01 -19.61
CA ILE A 66 -11.69 1.44 -19.50
C ILE A 66 -12.87 2.18 -20.14
N SER A 67 -13.27 1.81 -21.35
CA SER A 67 -14.39 2.42 -22.06
C SER A 67 -15.71 2.28 -21.29
N ASN A 68 -15.99 1.11 -20.73
CA ASN A 68 -17.19 0.87 -19.93
C ASN A 68 -17.19 1.74 -18.66
N VAL A 69 -16.07 1.81 -17.95
CA VAL A 69 -15.95 2.64 -16.73
C VAL A 69 -16.11 4.13 -17.06
N LEU A 70 -15.51 4.61 -18.15
CA LEU A 70 -15.67 5.99 -18.60
C LEU A 70 -17.13 6.32 -18.95
N LEU A 71 -17.86 5.37 -19.54
CA LEU A 71 -19.29 5.52 -19.83
C LEU A 71 -20.13 5.56 -18.55
N VAL A 72 -19.81 4.74 -17.55
CA VAL A 72 -20.50 4.74 -16.25
C VAL A 72 -20.35 6.07 -15.53
N PHE A 73 -19.13 6.61 -15.49
CA PHE A 73 -18.80 7.83 -14.73
C PHE A 73 -18.68 9.08 -15.60
N GLU A 74 -19.34 9.13 -16.76
CA GLU A 74 -19.26 10.26 -17.71
C GLU A 74 -19.55 11.63 -17.06
N LYS A 75 -20.43 11.66 -16.06
CA LYS A 75 -20.88 12.88 -15.37
C LYS A 75 -20.21 13.13 -14.02
N VAL A 76 -19.17 12.37 -13.68
CA VAL A 76 -18.43 12.49 -12.42
C VAL A 76 -16.95 12.72 -12.75
N PRO A 77 -16.20 13.56 -12.00
CA PRO A 77 -14.78 13.78 -12.26
C PRO A 77 -13.92 12.57 -11.88
N LEU A 78 -14.00 11.48 -12.65
CA LEU A 78 -13.13 10.31 -12.51
C LEU A 78 -11.69 10.67 -12.89
N ASN A 79 -10.74 10.40 -12.01
CA ASN A 79 -9.33 10.75 -12.23
C ASN A 79 -8.53 9.59 -12.79
N ARG A 80 -8.74 8.37 -12.27
CA ARG A 80 -7.93 7.21 -12.61
C ARG A 80 -8.73 5.92 -12.60
N ILE A 81 -8.38 5.03 -13.51
CA ILE A 81 -8.89 3.65 -13.58
C ILE A 81 -7.71 2.72 -13.36
N ILE A 82 -7.81 1.83 -12.38
CA ILE A 82 -6.78 0.85 -12.06
C ILE A 82 -7.34 -0.54 -12.29
N ILE A 83 -6.69 -1.33 -13.14
CA ILE A 83 -7.07 -2.71 -13.45
C ILE A 83 -5.95 -3.61 -12.96
N GLU A 84 -6.24 -4.46 -11.99
CA GLU A 84 -5.33 -5.46 -11.43
C GLU A 84 -5.82 -6.85 -11.84
N ALA A 85 -4.92 -7.76 -12.19
CA ALA A 85 -5.27 -9.13 -12.52
C ALA A 85 -4.09 -10.08 -12.26
N ASP A 86 -4.41 -11.29 -11.80
CA ASP A 86 -3.44 -12.38 -11.72
C ASP A 86 -3.39 -13.12 -13.05
N VAL A 87 -2.20 -13.59 -13.42
CA VAL A 87 -1.97 -14.28 -14.69
C VAL A 87 -1.74 -15.76 -14.38
N ASP A 88 -2.64 -16.60 -14.86
CA ASP A 88 -2.53 -18.05 -14.72
C ASP A 88 -1.65 -18.66 -15.82
N ASP A 89 -1.61 -20.00 -15.88
CA ASP A 89 -0.79 -20.72 -16.85
C ASP A 89 -1.34 -20.58 -18.30
N PHE A 90 -2.56 -20.04 -18.49
CA PHE A 90 -3.21 -19.79 -19.78
C PHE A 90 -3.34 -18.31 -20.13
N GLY A 91 -3.23 -17.40 -19.16
CA GLY A 91 -3.24 -15.96 -19.35
C GLY A 91 -3.92 -15.15 -18.27
N THR A 92 -4.29 -13.93 -18.65
CA THR A 92 -5.10 -13.13 -17.74
C THR A 92 -6.48 -13.74 -17.67
N VAL A 93 -6.88 -14.23 -16.50
CA VAL A 93 -8.20 -14.83 -16.30
C VAL A 93 -9.20 -13.70 -16.12
N SER A 94 -10.26 -13.66 -16.91
CA SER A 94 -11.31 -12.61 -16.82
C SER A 94 -11.88 -12.48 -15.40
N ASP A 95 -11.99 -13.59 -14.70
CA ASP A 95 -12.57 -13.63 -13.35
C ASP A 95 -11.56 -13.19 -12.28
N SER A 96 -10.30 -12.95 -12.67
CA SER A 96 -9.25 -12.44 -11.77
C SER A 96 -9.19 -10.91 -11.69
N PHE A 97 -9.93 -10.21 -12.55
CA PHE A 97 -9.86 -8.74 -12.62
C PHE A 97 -10.37 -8.07 -11.36
N LYS A 98 -9.66 -7.04 -10.93
CA LYS A 98 -10.11 -6.06 -9.96
C LYS A 98 -9.98 -4.67 -10.57
N VAL A 99 -11.09 -3.97 -10.67
CA VAL A 99 -11.18 -2.65 -11.30
C VAL A 99 -11.48 -1.62 -10.22
N SER A 100 -10.57 -0.65 -10.06
CA SER A 100 -10.68 0.42 -9.08
C SER A 100 -10.84 1.77 -9.79
N CYS A 101 -11.93 2.47 -9.51
CA CYS A 101 -12.28 3.77 -10.08
C CYS A 101 -12.02 4.85 -9.04
N GLN A 102 -11.00 5.67 -9.25
CA GLN A 102 -10.47 6.62 -8.28
C GLN A 102 -10.86 8.06 -8.63
N PHE A 103 -11.36 8.78 -7.63
CA PHE A 103 -11.80 10.17 -7.68
C PHE A 103 -10.97 10.97 -6.67
N LEU A 104 -10.30 12.02 -7.12
CA LEU A 104 -9.31 12.80 -6.39
C LEU A 104 -9.74 14.26 -6.32
N TYR A 105 -9.76 14.77 -5.10
CA TYR A 105 -10.15 16.12 -4.75
C TYR A 105 -9.01 16.77 -3.99
N LYS A 106 -8.52 17.90 -4.50
CA LYS A 106 -7.49 18.69 -3.85
C LYS A 106 -8.08 20.01 -3.40
N ASN A 107 -7.89 20.38 -2.13
CA ASN A 107 -8.42 21.62 -1.56
C ASN A 107 -9.90 21.89 -1.92
N THR A 108 -10.73 20.85 -2.02
CA THR A 108 -12.11 20.96 -2.48
C THR A 108 -13.06 20.95 -1.28
N GLY A 109 -14.10 21.78 -1.28
CA GLY A 109 -15.08 21.80 -0.18
C GLY A 109 -15.94 20.54 -0.11
N TYR A 110 -16.40 20.20 1.09
CA TYR A 110 -17.26 19.04 1.36
C TYR A 110 -18.50 18.98 0.46
N ASP A 111 -19.16 20.11 0.17
CA ASP A 111 -20.40 20.12 -0.61
C ASP A 111 -20.22 19.59 -2.04
N GLN A 112 -19.10 19.89 -2.69
CA GLN A 112 -18.80 19.35 -4.02
C GLN A 112 -18.52 17.84 -3.93
N VAL A 113 -17.67 17.42 -3.00
CA VAL A 113 -17.34 16.01 -2.76
C VAL A 113 -18.60 15.19 -2.47
N LYS A 114 -19.50 15.73 -1.66
CA LYS A 114 -20.80 15.13 -1.33
C LYS A 114 -21.63 14.85 -2.58
N GLN A 115 -21.79 15.84 -3.47
CA GLN A 115 -22.60 15.67 -4.68
C GLN A 115 -22.00 14.62 -5.61
N ASP A 116 -20.67 14.57 -5.71
CA ASP A 116 -20.00 13.61 -6.56
C ASP A 116 -20.08 12.18 -6.00
N ILE A 117 -19.95 12.00 -4.68
CA ILE A 117 -20.17 10.69 -4.04
C ILE A 117 -21.59 10.19 -4.33
N ILE A 118 -22.60 11.05 -4.14
CA ILE A 118 -24.00 10.69 -4.42
C ILE A 118 -24.16 10.30 -5.90
N SER A 119 -23.64 11.12 -6.80
CA SER A 119 -23.71 10.90 -8.26
C SER A 119 -23.01 9.59 -8.66
N SER A 120 -21.85 9.30 -8.08
CA SER A 120 -21.11 8.05 -8.27
C SER A 120 -21.93 6.83 -7.83
N LEU A 121 -22.49 6.83 -6.62
CA LEU A 121 -23.29 5.70 -6.12
C LEU A 121 -24.53 5.45 -6.99
N HIS A 122 -25.16 6.51 -7.51
CA HIS A 122 -26.25 6.39 -8.47
C HIS A 122 -25.77 5.84 -9.82
N ALA A 123 -24.62 6.29 -10.33
CA ALA A 123 -24.02 5.79 -11.55
C ALA A 123 -23.70 4.29 -11.46
N VAL A 124 -23.11 3.84 -10.36
CA VAL A 124 -22.88 2.41 -10.07
C VAL A 124 -24.18 1.62 -10.13
N SER A 125 -25.21 2.06 -9.40
CA SER A 125 -26.50 1.35 -9.35
C SER A 125 -27.13 1.22 -10.75
N LYS A 126 -27.06 2.27 -11.56
CA LYS A 126 -27.55 2.25 -12.95
C LYS A 126 -26.72 1.34 -13.84
N ALA A 127 -25.40 1.38 -13.73
CA ALA A 127 -24.50 0.54 -14.52
C ALA A 127 -24.76 -0.95 -14.27
N GLU A 128 -25.00 -1.33 -13.02
CA GLU A 128 -25.37 -2.70 -12.66
C GLU A 128 -26.75 -3.06 -13.24
N LEU A 129 -27.77 -2.20 -13.08
CA LEU A 129 -29.12 -2.42 -13.61
C LEU A 129 -29.17 -2.60 -15.12
N TYR A 130 -28.35 -1.85 -15.86
CA TYR A 130 -28.25 -1.92 -17.31
C TYR A 130 -27.20 -2.92 -17.80
N ASN A 131 -26.56 -3.69 -16.92
CA ASN A 131 -25.50 -4.65 -17.22
C ASN A 131 -24.30 -4.05 -17.99
N VAL A 132 -24.00 -2.77 -17.79
CA VAL A 132 -22.77 -2.14 -18.30
C VAL A 132 -21.55 -2.70 -17.57
N ILE A 133 -21.72 -3.05 -16.29
CA ILE A 133 -20.76 -3.78 -15.47
C ILE A 133 -21.42 -5.08 -15.02
N SER A 134 -20.70 -6.21 -15.09
CA SER A 134 -21.22 -7.56 -14.86
C SER A 134 -21.13 -8.07 -13.41
N VAL A 135 -20.50 -7.29 -12.53
CA VAL A 135 -20.32 -7.59 -11.09
C VAL A 135 -20.72 -6.38 -10.24
N PRO A 136 -21.21 -6.59 -9.00
CA PRO A 136 -21.52 -5.48 -8.11
C PRO A 136 -20.26 -4.74 -7.67
N ALA A 137 -20.33 -3.44 -7.42
CA ALA A 137 -19.27 -2.75 -6.67
C ALA A 137 -19.16 -3.35 -5.27
N ASN A 138 -17.96 -3.83 -4.90
CA ASN A 138 -17.72 -4.59 -3.68
C ASN A 138 -17.21 -3.72 -2.53
N MET A 139 -16.35 -2.74 -2.82
CA MET A 139 -15.64 -1.97 -1.79
C MET A 139 -15.54 -0.49 -2.14
N LEU A 140 -15.66 0.34 -1.11
CA LEU A 140 -15.38 1.78 -1.15
C LEU A 140 -14.19 2.05 -0.25
N GLN A 141 -13.15 2.66 -0.82
CA GLN A 141 -12.00 3.12 -0.08
C GLN A 141 -12.04 4.64 -0.02
N LEU A 142 -11.93 5.21 1.16
CA LEU A 142 -11.83 6.64 1.41
C LEU A 142 -10.42 6.93 1.88
N ARG A 143 -9.74 7.87 1.23
CA ARG A 143 -8.42 8.33 1.62
C ARG A 143 -8.48 9.81 1.90
N PHE A 144 -7.90 10.19 3.02
CA PHE A 144 -7.82 11.56 3.47
C PHE A 144 -6.36 11.86 3.82
N ASP A 145 -5.74 12.83 3.14
CA ASP A 145 -4.30 13.11 3.24
C ASP A 145 -3.97 14.40 4.01
N GLY A 146 -4.97 15.06 4.61
CA GLY A 146 -4.84 16.35 5.31
C GLY A 146 -5.37 17.53 4.47
N PHE A 147 -5.64 18.68 5.10
CA PHE A 147 -5.93 19.96 4.40
C PHE A 147 -7.00 19.89 3.30
N HIS A 148 -8.06 19.11 3.49
CA HIS A 148 -9.12 18.89 2.49
C HIS A 148 -8.68 18.16 1.20
N ASP A 149 -7.53 17.48 1.22
CA ASP A 149 -7.15 16.52 0.18
C ASP A 149 -7.85 15.19 0.46
N PHE A 150 -8.78 14.85 -0.42
CA PHE A 150 -9.67 13.71 -0.28
C PHE A 150 -9.69 12.89 -1.56
N GLU A 151 -9.73 11.59 -1.41
CA GLU A 151 -9.87 10.66 -2.50
C GLU A 151 -10.88 9.58 -2.09
N TYR A 152 -11.73 9.18 -3.02
CA TYR A 152 -12.48 7.94 -2.87
C TYR A 152 -12.30 7.04 -4.06
N THR A 153 -12.32 5.73 -3.81
CA THR A 153 -12.15 4.71 -4.83
C THR A 153 -13.27 3.69 -4.71
N ILE A 154 -13.99 3.46 -5.81
CA ILE A 154 -14.99 2.39 -5.93
C ILE A 154 -14.33 1.19 -6.60
N ILE A 155 -14.46 0.01 -6.00
CA ILE A 155 -13.75 -1.19 -6.43
C ILE A 155 -14.74 -2.29 -6.80
N TYR A 156 -14.56 -2.84 -8.00
CA TYR A 156 -15.21 -4.02 -8.53
C TYR A 156 -14.20 -5.16 -8.51
N ASP A 157 -14.52 -6.23 -7.80
CA ASP A 157 -13.68 -7.41 -7.65
C ASP A 157 -14.40 -8.59 -8.30
N TYR A 158 -13.92 -9.01 -9.48
CA TYR A 158 -14.53 -10.06 -10.28
C TYR A 158 -14.29 -11.46 -9.69
N GLN A 159 -13.32 -11.61 -8.77
CA GLN A 159 -13.11 -12.85 -8.03
C GLN A 159 -14.20 -13.06 -6.97
N ASN A 160 -14.88 -11.98 -6.56
CA ASN A 160 -15.90 -12.03 -5.52
C ASN A 160 -17.27 -12.37 -6.10
N ASN A 161 -17.62 -13.66 -6.04
CA ASN A 161 -18.89 -14.21 -6.55
C ASN A 161 -20.16 -13.78 -5.78
N LYS A 162 -20.07 -12.89 -4.79
CA LYS A 162 -21.25 -12.41 -4.05
C LYS A 162 -22.06 -11.43 -4.89
N LYS A 163 -23.04 -11.95 -5.62
CA LYS A 163 -23.99 -11.17 -6.42
C LYS A 163 -25.25 -10.70 -5.66
N SER A 164 -25.31 -10.91 -4.34
CA SER A 164 -26.51 -10.63 -3.53
C SER A 164 -26.96 -9.17 -3.53
N SER A 165 -26.06 -8.24 -3.87
CA SER A 165 -26.31 -6.80 -3.95
C SER A 165 -26.31 -6.23 -5.37
N TYR A 166 -26.10 -7.09 -6.37
CA TYR A 166 -26.05 -6.69 -7.77
C TYR A 166 -27.43 -6.19 -8.20
N GLN A 167 -27.45 -5.09 -8.97
CA GLN A 167 -28.69 -4.46 -9.46
C GLN A 167 -29.59 -3.92 -8.33
N GLN A 168 -29.04 -3.68 -7.15
CA GLN A 168 -29.75 -3.04 -6.03
C GLN A 168 -29.23 -1.63 -5.78
N PHE A 169 -30.15 -0.72 -5.47
CA PHE A 169 -29.80 0.64 -5.08
C PHE A 169 -29.22 0.69 -3.66
N PHE A 170 -28.36 1.68 -3.42
CA PHE A 170 -27.94 2.06 -2.06
C PHE A 170 -29.09 2.67 -1.28
N PHE A 171 -29.32 2.19 -0.06
CA PHE A 171 -30.39 2.70 0.79
C PHE A 171 -30.01 4.06 1.38
N PRO A 172 -30.99 4.95 1.65
CA PRO A 172 -30.72 6.27 2.22
C PRO A 172 -29.87 6.23 3.50
N LYS A 173 -30.09 5.23 4.37
CA LYS A 173 -29.31 5.07 5.60
C LYS A 173 -27.83 4.82 5.34
N PHE A 174 -27.49 4.05 4.31
CA PHE A 174 -26.10 3.84 3.89
C PHE A 174 -25.48 5.18 3.49
N THR A 175 -26.14 5.92 2.61
CA THR A 175 -25.65 7.19 2.06
C THR A 175 -25.51 8.26 3.15
N ILE A 176 -26.49 8.39 4.05
CA ILE A 176 -26.44 9.33 5.17
C ILE A 176 -25.22 9.03 6.05
N ASN A 177 -25.03 7.77 6.46
CA ASN A 177 -23.90 7.40 7.32
C ASN A 177 -22.54 7.64 6.64
N LEU A 178 -22.43 7.35 5.34
CA LEU A 178 -21.22 7.64 4.56
C LEU A 178 -20.94 9.13 4.51
N LEU A 179 -21.94 9.95 4.21
CA LEU A 179 -21.78 11.40 4.13
C LEU A 179 -21.48 12.03 5.49
N SER A 180 -22.09 11.54 6.58
CA SER A 180 -21.74 11.94 7.95
C SER A 180 -20.29 11.63 8.30
N LEU A 181 -19.79 10.46 7.89
CA LEU A 181 -18.39 10.08 8.08
C LEU A 181 -17.46 10.99 7.28
N VAL A 182 -17.74 11.22 5.99
CA VAL A 182 -16.93 12.10 5.14
C VAL A 182 -16.94 13.52 5.70
N LYS A 183 -18.09 14.05 6.10
CA LYS A 183 -18.19 15.35 6.75
C LYS A 183 -17.32 15.43 8.01
N GLY A 184 -17.41 14.44 8.89
CA GLY A 184 -16.60 14.38 10.11
C GLY A 184 -15.10 14.32 9.82
N LEU A 185 -14.68 13.65 8.74
CA LEU A 185 -13.28 13.66 8.30
C LEU A 185 -12.85 15.06 7.84
N PHE A 186 -13.71 15.80 7.13
CA PHE A 186 -13.45 17.17 6.69
C PHE A 186 -13.41 18.19 7.84
N GLU A 187 -14.19 17.97 8.89
CA GLU A 187 -14.21 18.84 10.08
C GLU A 187 -13.00 18.60 11.01
N ASN A 188 -12.43 17.39 11.02
CA ASN A 188 -11.31 17.00 11.90
C ASN A 188 -9.96 16.88 11.16
N SER A 189 -9.85 17.56 10.01
CA SER A 189 -9.02 17.15 8.88
C SER A 189 -7.61 17.74 8.84
N GLU A 190 -7.32 18.76 9.65
CA GLU A 190 -6.07 19.50 9.51
C GLU A 190 -4.82 18.69 9.88
N ASN A 191 -4.96 17.64 10.69
CA ASN A 191 -3.81 17.03 11.35
C ASN A 191 -3.72 15.50 11.27
N THR A 192 -4.61 14.80 10.55
CA THR A 192 -4.59 13.31 10.51
C THR A 192 -4.81 12.80 9.11
N LYS A 193 -4.02 11.81 8.69
CA LYS A 193 -4.26 11.07 7.45
C LYS A 193 -4.99 9.77 7.77
N ALA A 194 -5.95 9.40 6.93
CA ALA A 194 -6.72 8.18 7.11
C ALA A 194 -6.98 7.48 5.78
N LEU A 195 -6.94 6.15 5.80
CA LEU A 195 -7.37 5.30 4.71
C LEU A 195 -8.41 4.33 5.26
N LEU A 196 -9.66 4.43 4.85
CA LEU A 196 -10.77 3.67 5.41
C LEU A 196 -11.48 2.88 4.31
N SER A 197 -11.66 1.58 4.51
CA SER A 197 -12.31 0.68 3.57
C SER A 197 -13.67 0.21 4.10
N PHE A 198 -14.69 0.28 3.26
CA PHE A 198 -16.06 -0.10 3.57
C PHE A 198 -16.62 -1.08 2.54
N SER A 199 -17.47 -2.00 2.99
CA SER A 199 -18.22 -2.88 2.08
C SER A 199 -19.30 -2.10 1.36
N LEU A 200 -19.33 -2.23 0.04
CA LEU A 200 -20.44 -1.78 -0.80
C LEU A 200 -21.47 -2.90 -1.04
N LEU A 201 -21.16 -4.16 -0.73
CA LEU A 201 -22.11 -5.27 -0.88
C LEU A 201 -23.30 -5.16 0.10
N GLU A 202 -23.10 -4.50 1.23
CA GLU A 202 -24.14 -4.28 2.24
C GLU A 202 -24.88 -2.96 1.97
N ARG A 203 -25.68 -2.91 0.90
CA ARG A 203 -26.35 -1.67 0.41
C ARG A 203 -27.25 -0.97 1.44
N THR A 204 -27.61 -1.64 2.53
CA THR A 204 -28.50 -1.14 3.59
C THR A 204 -27.79 -0.39 4.72
N LYS A 205 -26.49 -0.64 4.93
CA LYS A 205 -25.71 -0.07 6.05
C LYS A 205 -24.23 0.05 5.70
N LEU A 206 -23.59 1.12 6.17
CA LEU A 206 -22.15 1.28 6.02
C LEU A 206 -21.42 0.28 6.94
N VAL A 207 -20.67 -0.67 6.36
CA VAL A 207 -19.91 -1.69 7.09
C VAL A 207 -18.42 -1.43 6.90
N PHE A 208 -17.73 -1.15 8.00
CA PHE A 208 -16.29 -0.99 7.99
C PHE A 208 -15.60 -2.35 7.81
N LEU A 209 -14.54 -2.38 6.99
CA LEU A 209 -13.74 -3.58 6.74
C LEU A 209 -12.38 -3.50 7.42
N LYS A 210 -11.64 -2.43 7.11
CA LYS A 210 -10.28 -2.17 7.59
C LYS A 210 -9.92 -0.73 7.33
N GLY A 211 -8.86 -0.26 7.96
CA GLY A 211 -8.31 1.05 7.67
C GLY A 211 -6.92 1.25 8.22
N GLU A 212 -6.38 2.43 7.98
CA GLU A 212 -5.09 2.90 8.46
C GLU A 212 -5.26 4.36 8.89
N VAL A 213 -4.61 4.74 9.99
CA VAL A 213 -4.60 6.10 10.49
C VAL A 213 -3.16 6.50 10.75
N ARG A 214 -2.77 7.63 10.19
CA ARG A 214 -1.44 8.20 10.35
C ARG A 214 -1.58 9.61 10.92
N PRO A 215 -1.43 9.76 12.25
CA PRO A 215 -1.27 11.07 12.88
C PRO A 215 -0.16 11.86 12.19
N ASN A 216 -0.37 13.16 11.98
CA ASN A 216 0.62 14.07 11.41
C ASN A 216 1.44 14.72 12.54
N ILE A 217 2.04 13.89 13.40
CA ILE A 217 2.92 14.30 14.50
C ILE A 217 4.22 13.55 14.36
N THR A 218 5.32 14.29 14.21
CA THR A 218 6.66 13.78 14.45
C THR A 218 6.82 13.60 15.95
N MET A 219 7.24 12.41 16.37
CA MET A 219 7.53 12.09 17.77
C MET A 219 9.03 12.08 17.96
N ASP A 220 9.49 12.91 18.89
CA ASP A 220 10.91 13.05 19.21
C ASP A 220 11.33 11.96 20.20
N TYR A 221 12.46 11.29 19.91
CA TYR A 221 13.12 10.31 20.78
C TYR A 221 14.55 10.77 21.06
N ASP A 222 14.87 11.06 22.31
CA ASP A 222 16.16 11.64 22.75
C ASP A 222 17.26 10.58 23.00
N GLY A 223 16.99 9.32 22.66
CA GLY A 223 17.86 8.18 22.94
C GLY A 223 17.41 7.35 24.15
N ASP A 224 16.59 7.92 25.05
CA ASP A 224 16.06 7.24 26.22
C ASP A 224 14.53 7.14 26.17
N SER A 225 13.84 8.23 25.81
CA SER A 225 12.37 8.28 25.83
C SER A 225 11.76 9.13 24.73
N PHE A 226 10.53 8.77 24.34
CA PHE A 226 9.67 9.64 23.54
C PHE A 226 9.13 10.81 24.37
N ASP A 227 8.95 11.97 23.72
CA ASP A 227 8.27 13.13 24.33
C ASP A 227 6.79 12.84 24.62
N LEU A 228 6.36 13.18 25.84
CA LEU A 228 5.01 12.90 26.32
C LEU A 228 3.94 13.74 25.61
N ASN A 229 4.24 14.98 25.25
CA ASN A 229 3.29 15.88 24.58
C ASN A 229 3.05 15.45 23.14
N ASP A 230 4.08 14.93 22.46
CA ASP A 230 3.94 14.38 21.12
C ASP A 230 3.05 13.15 21.12
N VAL A 231 3.25 12.23 22.08
CA VAL A 231 2.38 11.08 22.28
C VAL A 231 0.95 11.51 22.60
N HIS A 232 0.76 12.53 23.45
CA HIS A 232 -0.56 13.09 23.75
C HIS A 232 -1.27 13.58 22.49
N LYS A 233 -0.61 14.41 21.66
CA LYS A 233 -1.17 14.93 20.40
C LYS A 233 -1.47 13.80 19.42
N MET A 234 -0.58 12.81 19.31
CA MET A 234 -0.76 11.64 18.46
C MET A 234 -2.04 10.87 18.86
N ILE A 235 -2.27 10.61 20.15
CA ILE A 235 -3.47 9.92 20.63
C ILE A 235 -4.73 10.74 20.31
N GLN A 236 -4.70 12.07 20.49
CA GLN A 236 -5.83 12.95 20.14
C GLN A 236 -6.21 12.85 18.66
N GLN A 237 -5.21 12.87 17.77
CA GLN A 237 -5.40 12.72 16.33
C GLN A 237 -5.97 11.34 15.97
N LEU A 238 -5.43 10.28 16.55
CA LEU A 238 -5.93 8.92 16.37
C LEU A 238 -7.39 8.77 16.83
N ASN A 239 -7.73 9.31 18.00
CA ASN A 239 -9.09 9.31 18.54
C ASN A 239 -10.08 10.03 17.63
N SER A 240 -9.67 11.10 16.95
CA SER A 240 -10.55 11.84 16.04
C SER A 240 -11.11 10.97 14.90
N VAL A 241 -10.34 9.98 14.42
CA VAL A 241 -10.78 9.03 13.39
C VAL A 241 -11.55 7.86 14.01
N LEU A 242 -11.10 7.33 15.16
CA LEU A 242 -11.79 6.23 15.85
C LEU A 242 -13.21 6.61 16.28
N LEU A 243 -13.43 7.88 16.62
CA LEU A 243 -14.75 8.46 16.89
C LEU A 243 -15.73 8.33 15.70
N LEU A 244 -15.22 8.46 14.48
CA LEU A 244 -16.03 8.42 13.26
C LEU A 244 -16.33 6.98 12.80
N VAL A 245 -15.53 6.01 13.25
CA VAL A 245 -15.64 4.60 12.85
C VAL A 245 -15.79 3.71 14.08
N PRO A 246 -16.98 3.64 14.70
CA PRO A 246 -17.19 2.90 15.96
C PRO A 246 -17.03 1.37 15.82
N GLN A 247 -16.97 0.86 14.59
CA GLN A 247 -16.70 -0.56 14.28
C GLN A 247 -15.19 -0.85 14.13
N ALA A 248 -14.32 0.13 14.35
CA ALA A 248 -12.88 -0.02 14.23
C ALA A 248 -12.22 -0.25 15.59
N ARG A 249 -11.18 -1.08 15.59
CA ARG A 249 -10.21 -1.22 16.68
C ARG A 249 -8.80 -1.23 16.11
N ILE A 250 -7.82 -0.84 16.92
CA ILE A 250 -6.41 -0.95 16.52
C ILE A 250 -6.03 -2.43 16.48
N GLY A 251 -5.41 -2.85 15.38
CA GLY A 251 -4.85 -4.20 15.20
C GLY A 251 -3.33 -4.24 15.14
N GLY A 252 -2.68 -3.10 14.92
CA GLY A 252 -1.23 -3.03 14.76
C GLY A 252 -0.72 -1.61 14.60
N LEU A 253 0.59 -1.45 14.73
CA LEU A 253 1.30 -0.18 14.74
C LEU A 253 2.60 -0.32 13.96
N TRP A 254 2.88 0.68 13.14
CA TRP A 254 4.19 0.91 12.54
C TRP A 254 4.82 2.15 13.16
N LEU A 255 6.06 2.02 13.63
CA LEU A 255 6.92 3.15 13.99
C LEU A 255 7.99 3.27 12.92
N LYS A 256 7.97 4.39 12.19
CA LYS A 256 8.84 4.67 11.04
C LYS A 256 9.75 5.85 11.38
N GLU A 257 11.05 5.60 11.45
CA GLU A 257 12.06 6.65 11.58
C GLU A 257 12.08 7.50 10.31
N ILE A 258 12.06 8.81 10.46
CA ILE A 258 12.01 9.79 9.37
C ILE A 258 13.40 10.36 9.14
N HIS A 259 14.07 10.69 10.24
CA HIS A 259 15.38 11.32 10.29
C HIS A 259 16.04 11.00 11.64
N SER A 260 17.37 10.95 11.63
CA SER A 260 18.18 10.85 12.83
C SER A 260 19.33 11.86 12.80
N SER A 261 19.66 12.35 13.98
CA SER A 261 20.85 13.14 14.28
C SER A 261 21.63 12.43 15.40
N ASP A 262 22.83 12.91 15.73
CA ASP A 262 23.76 12.22 16.64
C ASP A 262 23.17 11.85 18.01
N SER A 263 22.12 12.52 18.46
CA SER A 263 21.46 12.23 19.75
C SER A 263 19.92 12.27 19.70
N TYR A 264 19.30 12.44 18.53
CA TYR A 264 17.84 12.52 18.42
C TYR A 264 17.34 11.75 17.20
N HIS A 265 16.29 10.96 17.40
CA HIS A 265 15.60 10.22 16.37
C HIS A 265 14.16 10.70 16.26
N TYR A 266 13.68 10.86 15.03
CA TYR A 266 12.36 11.39 14.74
C TYR A 266 11.49 10.31 14.12
N TYR A 267 10.36 10.00 14.74
CA TYR A 267 9.48 8.92 14.30
C TYR A 267 8.09 9.40 13.88
N HIS A 268 7.50 8.68 12.93
CA HIS A 268 6.07 8.74 12.62
C HIS A 268 5.40 7.42 12.98
N SER A 269 4.19 7.51 13.54
CA SER A 269 3.33 6.37 13.81
C SER A 269 2.27 6.17 12.73
N GLU A 270 1.95 4.92 12.45
CA GLU A 270 0.85 4.54 11.56
C GLU A 270 0.12 3.33 12.17
N PHE A 271 -1.18 3.51 12.42
CA PHE A 271 -2.02 2.54 13.10
C PHE A 271 -2.88 1.79 12.10
N THR A 272 -2.86 0.47 12.15
CA THR A 272 -3.78 -0.36 11.37
C THR A 272 -5.06 -0.58 12.16
N LEU A 273 -6.19 -0.41 11.49
CA LEU A 273 -7.53 -0.59 12.03
C LEU A 273 -8.17 -1.85 11.45
N THR A 274 -8.75 -2.66 12.32
CA THR A 274 -9.50 -3.87 11.97
C THR A 274 -10.96 -3.72 12.36
N ALA A 275 -11.86 -4.32 11.59
CA ALA A 275 -13.26 -4.38 11.96
C ALA A 275 -13.48 -5.24 13.21
N THR A 276 -14.34 -4.76 14.10
CA THR A 276 -14.86 -5.51 15.24
C THR A 276 -16.36 -5.72 15.11
N LYS A 277 -16.88 -6.78 15.76
CA LYS A 277 -18.33 -7.01 15.88
C LYS A 277 -18.95 -6.15 16.97
N ASP A 278 -18.13 -5.68 17.92
CA ASP A 278 -18.56 -4.87 19.04
C ASP A 278 -18.72 -3.41 18.57
N PHE A 279 -19.91 -2.83 18.74
CA PHE A 279 -20.19 -1.44 18.35
C PHE A 279 -19.74 -0.42 19.41
N ILE A 280 -18.68 -0.73 20.15
CA ILE A 280 -18.11 0.16 21.16
C ILE A 280 -16.91 0.84 20.50
N ALA A 281 -16.98 2.16 20.34
CA ALA A 281 -15.86 2.93 19.85
C ALA A 281 -14.68 2.75 20.82
N TYR A 282 -13.61 2.10 20.36
CA TYR A 282 -12.37 1.95 21.12
C TYR A 282 -11.63 3.29 21.10
N GLN A 283 -12.02 4.19 21.99
CA GLN A 283 -11.32 5.45 22.21
C GLN A 283 -10.39 5.32 23.39
N PHE A 284 -9.32 6.10 23.35
CA PHE A 284 -8.42 6.25 24.48
C PHE A 284 -8.82 7.43 25.33
N ASN A 285 -8.94 7.21 26.63
CA ASN A 285 -8.97 8.31 27.59
C ASN A 285 -7.60 9.00 27.55
N VAL A 286 -7.56 10.23 27.04
CA VAL A 286 -6.32 11.02 26.92
C VAL A 286 -5.95 11.55 28.30
N THR A 287 -5.39 10.68 29.12
CA THR A 287 -4.89 10.95 30.46
C THR A 287 -3.38 10.83 30.47
N GLN A 288 -2.72 11.49 31.42
CA GLN A 288 -1.26 11.40 31.56
C GLN A 288 -0.78 9.96 31.75
N GLU A 289 -1.51 9.14 32.52
CA GLU A 289 -1.20 7.72 32.73
C GLU A 289 -1.23 6.92 31.43
N MET A 290 -2.25 7.14 30.59
CA MET A 290 -2.37 6.49 29.28
C MET A 290 -1.22 6.91 28.34
N CYS A 291 -0.88 8.19 28.32
CA CYS A 291 0.24 8.70 27.52
C CYS A 291 1.57 8.11 27.99
N ASN A 292 1.83 8.04 29.30
CA ASN A 292 3.00 7.37 29.86
C ASN A 292 3.04 5.88 29.50
N GLY A 293 1.90 5.20 29.56
CA GLY A 293 1.78 3.80 29.13
C GLY A 293 2.18 3.59 27.67
N MET A 294 1.76 4.51 26.80
CA MET A 294 2.13 4.50 25.38
C MET A 294 3.62 4.83 25.16
N VAL A 295 4.18 5.84 25.85
CA VAL A 295 5.62 6.15 25.82
C VAL A 295 6.43 4.92 26.19
N ASN A 296 6.09 4.27 27.30
CA ASN A 296 6.76 3.03 27.74
C ASN A 296 6.66 1.91 26.70
N ALA A 297 5.50 1.81 26.03
CA ALA A 297 5.29 0.87 24.94
C ALA A 297 6.21 1.16 23.74
N PHE A 298 6.31 2.42 23.31
CA PHE A 298 7.18 2.82 22.21
C PHE A 298 8.66 2.65 22.55
N ASN A 299 9.09 3.04 23.75
CA ASN A 299 10.46 2.82 24.22
C ASN A 299 10.81 1.34 24.15
N LYS A 300 9.94 0.45 24.67
CA LYS A 300 10.14 -1.01 24.57
C LYS A 300 10.21 -1.51 23.13
N ILE A 301 9.45 -0.94 22.20
CA ILE A 301 9.53 -1.32 20.78
C ILE A 301 10.91 -0.96 20.23
N ILE A 302 11.37 0.24 20.51
CA ILE A 302 12.66 0.76 20.01
C ILE A 302 13.84 0.00 20.65
N GLU A 303 13.86 -0.15 21.97
CA GLU A 303 14.90 -0.86 22.73
C GLU A 303 15.06 -2.32 22.27
N ASN A 304 13.96 -3.03 22.02
CA ASN A 304 14.02 -4.47 21.72
C ASN A 304 14.18 -4.78 20.22
N TYR A 305 13.78 -3.87 19.33
CA TYR A 305 13.62 -4.19 17.91
C TYR A 305 14.22 -3.17 16.93
N SER A 306 14.70 -2.01 17.38
CA SER A 306 15.31 -1.01 16.50
C SER A 306 16.83 -1.12 16.48
N LEU A 307 17.44 -1.02 15.28
CA LEU A 307 18.90 -0.95 15.13
C LEU A 307 19.33 0.52 15.04
N ILE A 308 19.29 1.19 16.18
CA ILE A 308 19.59 2.63 16.31
C ILE A 308 21.07 2.94 15.97
N ASN A 309 21.96 1.96 16.13
CA ASN A 309 23.42 2.13 16.02
C ASN A 309 24.01 1.71 14.66
N ILE A 310 23.22 1.60 13.58
CA ILE A 310 23.82 1.38 12.26
C ILE A 310 24.59 2.65 11.89
N GLU A 311 25.92 2.56 11.77
CA GLU A 311 26.83 3.64 11.40
C GLU A 311 26.56 4.16 9.96
N ASN A 312 25.44 4.86 9.76
CA ASN A 312 25.18 5.81 8.68
C ASN A 312 23.82 6.49 8.93
N GLN A 313 23.77 7.83 9.01
CA GLN A 313 22.56 8.65 9.28
C GLN A 313 21.48 8.59 8.16
N SER A 314 21.63 7.70 7.18
CA SER A 314 20.73 7.55 6.02
C SER A 314 19.85 6.30 6.08
N TRP A 315 20.04 5.42 7.05
CA TRP A 315 19.17 4.27 7.28
C TRP A 315 17.93 4.69 8.09
N LYS A 316 16.76 4.24 7.67
CA LYS A 316 15.50 4.48 8.39
C LYS A 316 14.97 3.17 8.94
N SER A 317 14.84 3.11 10.26
CA SER A 317 14.24 1.99 10.96
C SER A 317 12.71 1.99 10.83
N ILE A 318 12.14 0.85 10.50
CA ILE A 318 10.69 0.65 10.43
C ILE A 318 10.32 -0.57 11.25
N VAL A 319 9.71 -0.36 12.41
CA VAL A 319 9.26 -1.44 13.30
C VAL A 319 7.75 -1.61 13.15
N HIS A 320 7.30 -2.83 12.91
CA HIS A 320 5.89 -3.20 12.84
C HIS A 320 5.57 -4.18 13.97
N VAL A 321 4.52 -3.85 14.73
CA VAL A 321 4.03 -4.65 15.83
C VAL A 321 2.52 -4.86 15.71
N ASP A 322 2.05 -6.04 16.09
CA ASP A 322 0.63 -6.25 16.37
C ASP A 322 0.31 -5.62 17.73
N VAL A 323 -0.86 -5.02 17.80
CA VAL A 323 -1.34 -4.30 18.98
C VAL A 323 -2.69 -4.86 19.38
N SER A 324 -2.83 -5.14 20.67
CA SER A 324 -4.13 -5.37 21.28
C SER A 324 -4.23 -4.62 22.60
N VAL A 325 -5.45 -4.26 22.99
CA VAL A 325 -5.72 -3.63 24.28
C VAL A 325 -6.54 -4.60 25.11
N THR A 326 -6.04 -4.97 26.28
CA THR A 326 -6.72 -5.89 27.22
C THR A 326 -6.73 -5.23 28.59
N ASP A 327 -7.92 -5.09 29.17
CA ASP A 327 -8.13 -4.46 30.49
C ASP A 327 -7.47 -3.07 30.64
N GLY A 328 -7.43 -2.30 29.55
CA GLY A 328 -6.82 -0.96 29.53
C GLY A 328 -5.31 -0.93 29.28
N TYR A 329 -4.65 -2.08 29.13
CA TYR A 329 -3.21 -2.20 28.87
C TYR A 329 -2.89 -2.52 27.40
N TRP A 330 -1.79 -1.97 26.89
CA TRP A 330 -1.29 -2.27 25.54
C TRP A 330 -0.46 -3.54 25.56
N ASN A 331 -0.92 -4.53 24.82
CA ASN A 331 -0.21 -5.76 24.54
C ASN A 331 0.40 -5.65 23.14
N ILE A 332 1.72 -5.54 23.11
CA ILE A 332 2.51 -5.37 21.88
C ILE A 332 3.22 -6.67 21.58
N ARG A 333 3.06 -7.14 20.35
CA ARG A 333 3.76 -8.32 19.84
C ARG A 333 4.54 -7.93 18.59
N PHE A 334 5.85 -8.21 18.59
CA PHE A 334 6.68 -8.00 17.41
C PHE A 334 6.15 -8.78 16.20
N LYS A 335 6.19 -8.13 15.04
CA LYS A 335 5.76 -8.72 13.78
C LYS A 335 6.87 -8.71 12.75
N ASP A 336 7.36 -7.51 12.41
CA ASP A 336 8.39 -7.34 11.40
C ASP A 336 9.28 -6.14 11.71
N TYR A 337 10.53 -6.19 11.26
CA TYR A 337 11.42 -5.04 11.22
C TYR A 337 11.98 -4.86 9.82
N TYR A 338 12.07 -3.61 9.38
CA TYR A 338 12.68 -3.24 8.11
C TYR A 338 13.70 -2.13 8.32
N VAL A 339 14.76 -2.18 7.51
CA VAL A 339 15.75 -1.13 7.38
C VAL A 339 15.65 -0.61 5.95
N ASP A 340 15.33 0.67 5.81
CA ASP A 340 15.12 1.34 4.52
C ASP A 340 16.25 2.32 4.19
N PHE A 341 16.66 2.37 2.92
CA PHE A 341 17.71 3.26 2.44
C PHE A 341 17.44 3.76 1.02
N ASP A 342 17.41 5.08 0.90
CA ASP A 342 17.26 5.79 -0.36
C ASP A 342 18.64 6.27 -0.82
N TYR A 343 19.13 5.76 -1.95
CA TYR A 343 20.42 6.17 -2.52
C TYR A 343 20.29 7.52 -3.23
N GLN A 344 20.98 8.55 -2.71
CA GLN A 344 21.02 9.88 -3.34
C GLN A 344 21.98 9.94 -4.54
N GLN A 345 22.92 9.00 -4.62
CA GLN A 345 23.91 8.89 -5.69
C GLN A 345 23.93 7.45 -6.22
N HIS A 346 24.51 7.26 -7.40
CA HIS A 346 24.61 5.94 -8.01
C HIS A 346 25.34 4.96 -7.08
N ALA A 347 24.65 3.88 -6.70
CA ALA A 347 25.26 2.74 -6.03
C ALA A 347 25.32 1.55 -6.99
N ASP A 348 26.54 1.02 -7.13
CA ASP A 348 26.77 -0.24 -7.82
C ASP A 348 26.42 -1.43 -6.92
N PHE A 349 26.59 -2.64 -7.46
CA PHE A 349 26.29 -3.87 -6.74
C PHE A 349 27.25 -4.17 -5.58
N GLU A 350 28.53 -3.78 -5.73
CA GLU A 350 29.50 -3.99 -4.66
C GLU A 350 29.12 -3.17 -3.43
N GLN A 351 28.67 -1.93 -3.66
CA GLN A 351 28.14 -1.05 -2.64
C GLN A 351 26.91 -1.66 -1.94
N ILE A 352 25.93 -2.17 -2.70
CA ILE A 352 24.74 -2.84 -2.12
C ILE A 352 25.16 -4.05 -1.28
N THR A 353 26.09 -4.87 -1.77
CA THR A 353 26.55 -6.06 -1.05
C THR A 353 27.28 -5.66 0.22
N ALA A 354 28.08 -4.60 0.18
CA ALA A 354 28.74 -4.04 1.36
C ALA A 354 27.70 -3.50 2.37
N ASP A 355 26.64 -2.85 1.90
CA ASP A 355 25.56 -2.33 2.73
C ASP A 355 24.77 -3.43 3.43
N VAL A 356 24.38 -4.48 2.69
CA VAL A 356 23.73 -5.67 3.26
C VAL A 356 24.62 -6.34 4.31
N LYS A 357 25.94 -6.41 4.06
CA LYS A 357 26.92 -6.91 5.05
C LYS A 357 27.01 -6.01 6.28
N ARG A 358 26.97 -4.67 6.11
CA ARG A 358 26.97 -3.72 7.22
C ARG A 358 25.74 -3.87 8.11
N ILE A 359 24.54 -3.92 7.51
CA ILE A 359 23.29 -4.18 8.24
C ILE A 359 23.40 -5.49 9.01
N ARG A 360 23.88 -6.54 8.37
CA ARG A 360 24.11 -7.84 9.02
C ARG A 360 25.08 -7.75 10.20
N ASN A 361 26.20 -7.04 10.05
CA ASN A 361 27.17 -6.88 11.14
C ASN A 361 26.54 -6.12 12.33
N ALA A 362 25.70 -5.11 12.05
CA ALA A 362 24.99 -4.36 13.07
C ALA A 362 23.91 -5.20 13.78
N ILE A 363 23.22 -6.10 13.06
CA ILE A 363 22.29 -7.08 13.66
C ILE A 363 23.03 -8.06 14.57
N GLY A 364 24.24 -8.48 14.19
CA GLY A 364 25.02 -9.48 14.91
C GLY A 364 24.30 -10.83 14.97
N ASN A 365 24.23 -11.43 16.17
CA ASN A 365 23.54 -12.70 16.42
C ASN A 365 22.06 -12.51 16.82
N SER A 366 21.59 -11.26 16.88
CA SER A 366 20.26 -10.89 17.38
C SER A 366 19.15 -11.20 16.38
N GLY A 367 19.50 -11.44 15.11
CA GLY A 367 18.53 -11.67 14.05
C GLY A 367 19.17 -12.00 12.71
N ILE A 368 18.34 -12.11 11.68
CA ILE A 368 18.77 -12.37 10.30
C ILE A 368 17.98 -11.51 9.32
N ILE A 369 18.64 -11.07 8.25
CA ILE A 369 17.94 -10.52 7.08
C ILE A 369 17.23 -11.70 6.40
N THR A 370 15.89 -11.68 6.38
CA THR A 370 15.08 -12.75 5.79
C THR A 370 14.77 -12.49 4.32
N ALA A 371 14.74 -11.21 3.94
CA ALA A 371 14.54 -10.78 2.56
C ALA A 371 15.14 -9.38 2.35
N PHE A 372 15.44 -9.03 1.11
CA PHE A 372 15.72 -7.64 0.75
C PHE A 372 15.18 -7.32 -0.65
N ASN A 373 14.73 -6.08 -0.81
CA ASN A 373 14.25 -5.54 -2.06
C ASN A 373 15.25 -4.51 -2.57
N TRP A 374 15.72 -4.70 -3.79
CA TRP A 374 16.63 -3.77 -4.46
C TRP A 374 15.92 -3.14 -5.66
N THR A 375 15.82 -1.81 -5.66
CA THR A 375 15.18 -1.06 -6.74
C THR A 375 16.22 -0.36 -7.61
N VAL A 376 16.07 -0.55 -8.92
CA VAL A 376 16.84 0.10 -9.97
C VAL A 376 15.88 0.91 -10.84
N ARG A 377 16.24 2.16 -11.15
CA ARG A 377 15.56 3.00 -12.13
C ARG A 377 16.59 3.64 -13.03
N ASN A 378 16.37 3.66 -14.34
CA ASN A 378 17.29 4.26 -15.32
C ASN A 378 18.73 3.71 -15.18
N LYS A 379 18.85 2.39 -14.92
CA LYS A 379 20.13 1.68 -14.64
C LYS A 379 20.86 2.14 -13.37
N GLN A 380 20.22 2.93 -12.50
CA GLN A 380 20.78 3.38 -11.24
C GLN A 380 20.03 2.75 -10.07
N THR A 381 20.76 2.27 -9.07
CA THR A 381 20.15 1.86 -7.80
C THR A 381 19.58 3.08 -7.10
N THR A 382 18.31 3.02 -6.73
CA THR A 382 17.62 4.10 -6.03
C THR A 382 17.24 3.73 -4.60
N LYS A 383 17.06 2.43 -4.32
CA LYS A 383 16.54 1.99 -3.03
C LYS A 383 16.98 0.59 -2.63
N LEU A 384 17.27 0.40 -1.35
CA LEU A 384 17.43 -0.90 -0.69
C LEU A 384 16.52 -0.97 0.54
N LEU A 385 15.72 -2.02 0.65
CA LEU A 385 14.88 -2.30 1.80
C LEU A 385 15.19 -3.71 2.31
N CYS A 386 15.68 -3.85 3.54
CA CYS A 386 15.97 -5.15 4.16
C CYS A 386 14.90 -5.49 5.18
N ARG A 387 14.33 -6.71 5.12
CA ARG A 387 13.45 -7.27 6.15
C ARG A 387 14.27 -8.13 7.10
N ILE A 388 14.15 -7.88 8.38
CA ILE A 388 14.92 -8.53 9.44
C ILE A 388 13.97 -9.25 10.39
N ASN A 389 14.36 -10.45 10.79
CA ASN A 389 13.68 -11.21 11.83
C ASN A 389 14.63 -11.41 13.01
N PHE A 390 14.23 -10.97 14.20
CA PHE A 390 15.01 -11.10 15.44
C PHE A 390 14.81 -12.45 16.16
N ASP A 391 13.93 -13.33 15.67
CA ASP A 391 13.65 -14.65 16.29
C ASP A 391 14.49 -15.80 15.69
N SER A 392 15.55 -15.50 14.93
CA SER A 392 16.32 -16.52 14.20
C SER A 392 17.67 -16.82 14.85
N LYS A 393 17.85 -18.05 15.35
CA LYS A 393 19.15 -18.59 15.83
C LYS A 393 20.17 -18.91 14.71
N LEU A 394 20.04 -18.30 13.53
CA LEU A 394 20.81 -18.66 12.34
C LEU A 394 21.82 -17.56 12.00
N SER A 395 23.08 -17.75 12.40
CA SER A 395 24.21 -16.99 11.87
C SER A 395 24.75 -17.69 10.62
N VAL A 396 24.24 -17.34 9.43
CA VAL A 396 24.68 -18.02 8.20
C VAL A 396 25.29 -17.01 7.24
N SER A 397 26.57 -17.19 6.86
CA SER A 397 27.19 -16.44 5.75
C SER A 397 26.56 -16.89 4.45
N VAL A 398 26.00 -15.96 3.67
CA VAL A 398 25.14 -16.28 2.53
C VAL A 398 25.72 -15.66 1.26
N PRO A 399 26.03 -16.45 0.21
CA PRO A 399 26.40 -15.91 -1.09
C PRO A 399 25.18 -15.29 -1.80
N MET A 400 25.39 -14.13 -2.43
CA MET A 400 24.46 -13.51 -3.39
C MET A 400 24.97 -13.85 -4.80
N ASN A 401 24.14 -14.43 -5.67
CA ASN A 401 24.55 -14.79 -7.04
C ASN A 401 24.25 -13.63 -8.03
N PRO A 402 25.26 -12.92 -8.55
CA PRO A 402 25.09 -11.59 -9.16
C PRO A 402 24.82 -11.55 -10.68
N GLN A 403 25.04 -12.64 -11.42
CA GLN A 403 25.27 -12.53 -12.87
C GLN A 403 24.02 -12.25 -13.73
N ARG A 404 22.80 -12.40 -13.20
CA ARG A 404 21.55 -12.09 -13.93
C ARG A 404 20.87 -10.78 -13.50
N ILE A 405 21.48 -10.00 -12.59
CA ILE A 405 20.78 -8.90 -11.90
C ILE A 405 20.84 -7.54 -12.64
N PHE A 406 21.61 -7.38 -13.72
CA PHE A 406 21.65 -6.11 -14.48
C PHE A 406 21.22 -6.21 -15.93
N ALA A 407 20.90 -7.41 -16.42
CA ALA A 407 20.46 -7.57 -17.80
C ALA A 407 19.13 -6.81 -18.03
N GLY A 408 19.01 -6.16 -19.20
CA GLY A 408 17.75 -5.66 -19.80
C GLY A 408 17.02 -4.49 -19.14
N VAL A 409 17.66 -3.69 -18.29
CA VAL A 409 17.07 -2.41 -17.85
C VAL A 409 17.17 -1.38 -18.98
N LYS A 410 16.05 -1.09 -19.66
CA LYS A 410 15.96 0.05 -20.59
C LYS A 410 15.97 1.36 -19.80
N ASN A 411 16.40 2.45 -20.45
CA ASN A 411 16.79 3.71 -19.79
C ASN A 411 15.69 4.42 -18.97
N GLU A 412 14.43 3.99 -18.99
CA GLU A 412 13.30 4.68 -18.33
C GLU A 412 12.49 3.80 -17.37
N ASP A 413 12.76 2.49 -17.32
CA ASP A 413 11.96 1.58 -16.50
C ASP A 413 12.47 1.52 -15.06
N GLN A 414 11.56 1.17 -14.15
CA GLN A 414 11.92 0.79 -12.79
C GLN A 414 11.74 -0.72 -12.60
N ILE A 415 12.72 -1.36 -11.98
CA ILE A 415 12.67 -2.77 -11.58
C ILE A 415 12.99 -2.84 -10.09
N THR A 416 12.12 -3.49 -9.32
CA THR A 416 12.38 -3.88 -7.93
C THR A 416 12.56 -5.38 -7.87
N ARG A 417 13.73 -5.84 -7.46
CA ARG A 417 14.07 -7.27 -7.33
C ARG A 417 13.97 -7.70 -5.88
N CYS A 418 13.21 -8.75 -5.63
CA CYS A 418 12.93 -9.24 -4.29
C CYS A 418 13.70 -10.53 -4.06
N PHE A 419 14.63 -10.49 -3.11
CA PHE A 419 15.44 -11.63 -2.71
C PHE A 419 14.95 -12.16 -1.37
N GLN A 420 14.87 -13.48 -1.25
CA GLN A 420 14.48 -14.14 0.00
C GLN A 420 15.51 -15.17 0.41
N LEU A 421 15.74 -15.27 1.71
CA LEU A 421 16.59 -16.29 2.29
C LEU A 421 15.88 -17.65 2.27
N ILE A 422 16.47 -18.62 1.57
CA ILE A 422 16.02 -20.01 1.48
C ILE A 422 17.25 -20.89 1.68
N ASN A 423 17.22 -21.88 2.58
CA ASN A 423 18.33 -22.83 2.78
C ASN A 423 19.72 -22.17 2.82
N ALA A 424 19.90 -21.13 3.65
CA ALA A 424 21.17 -20.42 3.78
C ALA A 424 21.66 -19.72 2.49
N SER A 425 20.76 -19.40 1.54
CA SER A 425 21.08 -18.62 0.35
C SER A 425 19.99 -17.62 -0.04
N TYR A 426 20.37 -16.47 -0.58
CA TYR A 426 19.39 -15.50 -1.09
C TYR A 426 19.04 -15.84 -2.54
N TYR A 427 17.76 -16.04 -2.80
CA TYR A 427 17.24 -16.33 -4.13
C TYR A 427 16.33 -15.20 -4.58
N LEU A 428 16.44 -14.83 -5.85
CA LEU A 428 15.52 -13.91 -6.50
C LEU A 428 14.17 -14.60 -6.71
N VAL A 429 13.20 -14.29 -5.85
CA VAL A 429 11.88 -14.94 -5.83
C VAL A 429 10.89 -14.26 -6.76
N ASN A 430 10.97 -12.94 -6.91
CA ASN A 430 10.16 -12.18 -7.85
C ASN A 430 10.81 -10.84 -8.23
N GLU A 431 10.29 -10.24 -9.29
CA GLU A 431 10.65 -8.91 -9.75
C GLU A 431 9.36 -8.11 -9.99
N ASN A 432 9.33 -6.84 -9.56
CA ASN A 432 8.29 -5.90 -9.95
C ASN A 432 8.83 -4.98 -11.03
N TYR A 433 8.21 -4.98 -12.21
CA TYR A 433 8.62 -4.19 -13.36
C TYR A 433 7.59 -3.11 -13.66
N VAL A 434 8.05 -1.86 -13.76
CA VAL A 434 7.19 -0.68 -13.96
C VAL A 434 7.61 0.06 -15.23
N ILE A 435 6.66 0.21 -16.15
CA ILE A 435 6.80 0.96 -17.40
C ILE A 435 5.97 2.24 -17.30
N ASP A 436 6.66 3.37 -17.17
CA ASP A 436 6.08 4.70 -16.90
C ASP A 436 6.42 5.73 -18.00
N SER A 437 6.94 5.30 -19.15
CA SER A 437 7.41 6.20 -20.21
C SER A 437 6.28 7.06 -20.77
N VAL A 438 6.32 8.37 -20.46
CA VAL A 438 5.40 9.44 -20.92
C VAL A 438 5.71 9.88 -22.35
N ASN A 439 6.91 9.57 -22.86
CA ASN A 439 7.38 10.00 -24.17
C ASN A 439 7.40 8.83 -25.17
N GLU A 440 6.22 8.37 -25.59
CA GLU A 440 6.12 7.77 -26.93
C GLU A 440 6.00 8.96 -27.89
N VAL A 441 7.14 9.46 -28.37
CA VAL A 441 7.16 10.39 -29.51
C VAL A 441 6.80 9.56 -30.73
N ASP A 442 5.71 9.96 -31.40
CA ASP A 442 5.23 9.39 -32.66
C ASP A 442 6.30 9.28 -33.75
#